data_AF-A0A833VV20-F1
#
_entry.id   AF-A0A833VV20-F1
#
_cell.length_a   1.000
_cell.length_b   1.000
_cell.length_c   1.000
_cell.angle_alpha   90.00
_cell.angle_beta   90.00
_cell.angle_gamma   90.00
#
_symmetry.space_group_name_H-M   'P 1'
#
loop_
_entity.id
_entity.type
_entity.pdbx_description
1 polymer ?
#
loop_
_entity_poly.entity_id
_entity_poly.type
_entity_poly.pdbx_seq_one_letter_code
_entity_poly.pdbx_strand_id
1 'polypeptide(L)'
;MELCGFSEDVKDQLYKVASVDLCSNTSGQILASLIMNPPKPGEESHELFLAEKEAILSSLARRAKALEDAFNSMEGVTCQKAEGAMYLFPRIKLLEKAIEAAKKASSSHRH
;
A
#
# COMPACT_ATOMS: atom_id res chain seq x y z
N MET A 1 14.15 -19.42 4.86
CA MET A 1 14.24 -18.06 4.29
C MET A 1 15.15 -18.15 3.07
N GLU A 2 14.66 -17.80 1.89
CA GLU A 2 15.49 -17.76 0.68
C GLU A 2 16.14 -16.37 0.57
N LEU A 3 17.47 -16.31 0.54
CA LEU A 3 18.25 -15.08 0.50
C LEU A 3 19.17 -15.10 -0.73
N CYS A 4 18.84 -14.29 -1.74
CA CYS A 4 19.62 -14.17 -2.97
C CYS A 4 20.60 -12.99 -2.89
N GLY A 5 21.83 -13.18 -3.39
CA GLY A 5 22.84 -12.10 -3.46
C GLY A 5 23.55 -11.74 -2.16
N PHE A 6 23.40 -12.54 -1.10
CA PHE A 6 24.10 -12.37 0.18
C PHE A 6 25.21 -13.42 0.36
N SER A 7 26.33 -13.02 0.98
CA SER A 7 27.34 -13.96 1.45
C SER A 7 26.82 -14.76 2.64
N GLU A 8 27.41 -15.93 2.90
CA GLU A 8 27.00 -16.79 4.02
C GLU A 8 27.09 -16.08 5.37
N ASP A 9 28.17 -15.34 5.64
CA ASP A 9 28.32 -14.57 6.89
C ASP A 9 27.15 -13.59 7.14
N VAL A 10 26.62 -12.97 6.08
CA VAL A 10 25.47 -12.06 6.19
C VAL A 10 24.16 -12.83 6.40
N LYS A 11 24.00 -13.99 5.74
CA LYS A 11 22.85 -14.87 5.98
C LYS A 11 22.81 -15.36 7.42
N ASP A 12 23.96 -15.67 8.01
CA ASP A 12 24.05 -16.08 9.41
C ASP A 12 23.64 -14.96 10.36
N GLN A 13 24.04 -13.71 10.10
CA GLN A 13 23.58 -12.57 10.91
C GLN A 13 22.07 -12.34 10.76
N LEU A 14 21.51 -12.49 9.56
CA LEU A 14 20.06 -12.38 9.34
C LEU A 14 19.29 -13.49 10.06
N TYR A 15 19.77 -14.73 9.99
CA TYR A 15 19.18 -15.86 10.71
C TYR A 15 19.23 -15.65 12.23
N LYS A 16 20.37 -15.16 12.74
CA LYS A 16 20.53 -14.81 14.15
C LYS A 16 19.46 -13.81 14.59
N VAL A 17 19.26 -12.72 13.85
CA VAL A 17 18.21 -11.72 14.17
C VAL A 17 16.82 -12.33 14.09
N ALA A 18 16.50 -13.08 13.02
CA ALA A 18 15.18 -13.68 12.84
C ALA A 18 14.83 -14.68 13.95
N SER A 19 15.82 -15.37 14.53
CA SER A 19 15.62 -16.36 15.59
C SER A 19 15.30 -15.78 16.96
N VAL A 20 15.55 -14.46 17.18
CA VAL A 20 15.27 -13.79 18.47
C VAL A 20 13.79 -13.84 18.82
N ASP A 21 12.92 -13.68 17.83
CA ASP A 21 11.46 -13.72 18.00
C ASP A 21 10.87 -15.12 17.75
N LEU A 22 11.72 -16.17 17.73
CA LEU A 22 11.41 -17.56 17.39
C LEU A 22 10.90 -17.76 15.95
N CYS A 23 9.68 -17.29 15.66
CA CYS A 23 9.07 -17.30 14.34
C CYS A 23 7.83 -16.38 14.28
N SER A 24 7.39 -16.06 13.07
CA SER A 24 6.11 -15.38 12.85
C SER A 24 4.92 -16.29 13.18
N ASN A 25 3.75 -15.71 13.45
CA ASN A 25 2.56 -16.49 13.78
C ASN A 25 2.16 -17.45 12.65
N THR A 26 1.75 -18.67 13.01
CA THR A 26 1.43 -19.75 12.06
C THR A 26 0.28 -19.40 11.12
N SER A 27 -0.76 -18.71 11.62
CA SER A 27 -1.89 -18.30 10.78
C SER A 27 -1.47 -17.37 9.63
N GLY A 28 -0.55 -16.43 9.89
CA GLY A 28 0.02 -15.55 8.88
C GLY A 28 0.90 -16.30 7.88
N GLN A 29 1.65 -17.31 8.33
CA GLN A 29 2.41 -18.19 7.43
C GLN A 29 1.48 -19.01 6.52
N ILE A 30 0.38 -19.56 7.06
CA ILE A 30 -0.64 -20.27 6.28
C ILE A 30 -1.29 -19.32 5.26
N LEU A 31 -1.68 -18.12 5.68
CA LEU A 31 -2.29 -17.13 4.80
C LEU A 31 -1.34 -16.71 3.66
N ALA A 32 -0.05 -16.51 3.95
CA ALA A 32 0.95 -16.22 2.93
C ALA A 32 1.07 -17.37 1.90
N SER A 33 1.02 -18.63 2.36
CA SER A 33 1.00 -19.78 1.47
C SER A 33 -0.23 -19.80 0.56
N LEU A 34 -1.42 -19.48 1.09
CA LEU A 34 -2.66 -19.41 0.31
C LEU A 34 -2.64 -18.26 -0.72
N ILE A 35 -2.08 -17.11 -0.35
CA ILE A 35 -1.94 -15.97 -1.29
C ILE A 35 -1.02 -16.33 -2.46
N MET A 36 0.09 -17.02 -2.18
CA MET A 36 1.08 -17.40 -3.20
C MET A 36 0.67 -18.62 -4.03
N ASN A 37 -0.28 -19.42 -3.55
CA ASN A 37 -0.82 -20.59 -4.25
C ASN A 37 -2.37 -20.54 -4.25
N PRO A 38 -2.96 -19.61 -5.02
CA PRO A 38 -4.42 -19.49 -5.11
C PRO A 38 -5.03 -20.72 -5.82
N PRO A 39 -6.37 -20.89 -5.76
CA PRO A 39 -7.05 -21.96 -6.50
C PRO A 39 -6.71 -21.91 -8.00
N LYS A 40 -6.63 -23.08 -8.63
CA LYS A 40 -6.26 -23.25 -10.04
C LYS A 40 -7.47 -23.54 -10.92
N PRO A 41 -7.41 -23.25 -12.23
CA PRO A 41 -8.47 -23.63 -13.15
C PRO A 41 -8.82 -25.12 -13.05
N GLY A 42 -10.11 -25.41 -12.86
CA GLY A 42 -10.63 -26.77 -12.65
C GLY A 42 -10.82 -27.18 -11.18
N GLU A 43 -10.35 -26.39 -10.22
CA GLU A 43 -10.66 -26.57 -8.80
C GLU A 43 -12.03 -25.95 -8.45
N GLU A 44 -12.74 -26.55 -7.50
CA GLU A 44 -14.13 -26.21 -7.16
C GLU A 44 -14.33 -24.72 -6.83
N SER A 45 -13.38 -24.11 -6.13
CA SER A 45 -13.46 -22.73 -5.66
C SER A 45 -12.85 -21.70 -6.61
N HIS A 46 -12.27 -22.11 -7.74
CA HIS A 46 -11.54 -21.21 -8.64
C HIS A 46 -12.40 -20.08 -9.21
N GLU A 47 -13.58 -20.43 -9.75
CA GLU A 47 -14.47 -19.45 -10.37
C GLU A 47 -15.01 -18.45 -9.35
N LEU A 48 -15.34 -18.92 -8.14
CA LEU A 48 -15.78 -18.06 -7.05
C LEU A 48 -14.66 -17.10 -6.62
N PHE A 49 -13.45 -17.62 -6.41
CA PHE A 49 -12.29 -16.83 -6.03
C PHE A 49 -11.98 -15.73 -7.06
N LEU A 50 -12.02 -16.06 -8.35
CA LEU A 50 -11.80 -15.07 -9.41
C LEU A 50 -12.89 -13.99 -9.43
N ALA A 51 -14.16 -14.37 -9.30
CA ALA A 51 -15.27 -13.43 -9.27
C ALA A 51 -15.16 -12.46 -8.09
N GLU A 52 -14.84 -12.96 -6.88
CA GLU A 52 -14.65 -12.15 -5.68
C GLU A 52 -13.45 -11.19 -5.83
N LYS A 53 -12.32 -11.71 -6.33
CA LYS A 53 -11.12 -10.90 -6.58
C LYS A 53 -11.42 -9.76 -7.56
N GLU A 54 -12.08 -10.05 -8.68
CA GLU A 54 -12.40 -9.05 -9.70
C GLU A 54 -13.41 -8.02 -9.18
N ALA A 55 -14.41 -8.45 -8.40
CA ALA A 55 -15.35 -7.54 -7.76
C ALA A 55 -14.64 -6.55 -6.81
N ILE A 56 -13.65 -7.01 -6.05
CA ILE A 56 -12.85 -6.15 -5.15
C ILE A 56 -12.01 -5.16 -5.96
N LEU A 57 -11.28 -5.64 -6.97
CA LEU A 57 -10.39 -4.80 -7.80
C LEU A 57 -11.17 -3.75 -8.60
N SER A 58 -12.28 -4.13 -9.23
CA SER A 58 -13.15 -3.19 -9.94
C SER A 58 -13.75 -2.14 -9.01
N SER A 59 -14.17 -2.53 -7.80
CA SER A 59 -14.65 -1.60 -6.78
C SER A 59 -13.57 -0.61 -6.32
N LEU A 60 -12.33 -1.07 -6.15
CA LEU A 60 -11.18 -0.22 -5.84
C LEU A 60 -10.89 0.76 -6.99
N ALA A 61 -10.83 0.29 -8.23
CA ALA A 61 -10.60 1.12 -9.40
C ALA A 61 -11.66 2.21 -9.57
N ARG A 62 -12.94 1.86 -9.39
CA ARG A 62 -14.05 2.82 -9.41
C ARG A 62 -13.91 3.90 -8.35
N ARG A 63 -13.57 3.52 -7.11
CA ARG A 63 -13.38 4.48 -5.99
C ARG A 63 -12.17 5.38 -6.22
N ALA A 64 -11.07 4.82 -6.72
CA ALA A 64 -9.88 5.59 -7.06
C ALA A 64 -10.20 6.65 -8.13
N LYS A 65 -10.91 6.27 -9.19
CA LYS A 65 -11.31 7.21 -10.24
C LYS A 65 -12.25 8.29 -9.72
N ALA A 66 -13.24 7.94 -8.91
CA ALA A 66 -14.15 8.91 -8.32
C ALA A 66 -13.42 9.95 -7.45
N LEU A 67 -12.43 9.53 -6.66
CA LEU A 67 -11.62 10.44 -5.83
C LEU A 67 -10.66 11.29 -6.68
N GLU A 68 -10.03 10.71 -7.70
CA GLU A 68 -9.19 11.43 -8.66
C GLU A 68 -9.98 12.56 -9.34
N ASP A 69 -11.17 12.24 -9.86
CA ASP A 69 -12.04 13.21 -10.53
C ASP A 69 -12.50 14.29 -9.55
N ALA A 70 -12.86 13.91 -8.32
CA ALA A 70 -13.22 14.86 -7.27
C ALA A 70 -12.07 15.82 -6.96
N PHE A 71 -10.83 15.34 -6.76
CA PHE A 71 -9.69 16.20 -6.49
C PHE A 71 -9.37 17.12 -7.67
N ASN A 72 -9.41 16.61 -8.90
CA ASN A 72 -9.14 17.41 -10.10
C ASN A 72 -10.26 18.44 -10.40
N SER A 73 -11.45 18.30 -9.81
CA SER A 73 -12.51 19.30 -9.89
C SER A 73 -12.36 20.46 -8.91
N MET A 74 -11.49 20.33 -7.90
CA MET A 74 -11.28 21.37 -6.88
C MET A 74 -10.32 22.45 -7.39
N GLU A 75 -10.61 23.71 -7.07
CA GLU A 75 -9.74 24.83 -7.43
C GLU A 75 -8.37 24.70 -6.76
N GLY A 76 -7.31 24.87 -7.55
CA GLY A 76 -5.93 24.84 -7.06
C GLY A 76 -5.45 23.44 -6.67
N VAL A 77 -6.20 22.38 -6.95
CA VAL A 77 -5.80 20.99 -6.68
C VAL A 77 -5.58 20.26 -8.00
N THR A 78 -4.50 19.48 -8.09
CA THR A 78 -4.28 18.54 -9.19
C THR A 78 -3.94 17.18 -8.61
N CYS A 79 -4.48 16.12 -9.20
CA CYS A 79 -4.25 14.75 -8.75
C CYS A 79 -3.92 13.86 -9.93
N GLN A 80 -2.83 13.10 -9.82
CA GLN A 80 -2.44 12.11 -10.82
C GLN A 80 -3.38 10.91 -10.73
N LYS A 81 -3.54 10.21 -11.85
CA LYS A 81 -4.27 8.94 -11.89
C LYS A 81 -3.60 7.93 -10.96
N ALA A 82 -4.40 7.22 -10.16
CA ALA A 82 -3.91 6.08 -9.40
C ALA A 82 -3.67 4.90 -10.35
N GLU A 83 -2.42 4.48 -10.50
CA GLU A 83 -2.06 3.28 -11.27
C GLU A 83 -2.19 1.98 -10.45
N GLY A 84 -2.28 2.09 -9.12
CA GLY A 84 -2.42 0.96 -8.21
C GLY A 84 -2.45 1.38 -6.74
N ALA A 85 -2.22 0.42 -5.84
CA ALA A 85 -2.32 0.61 -4.38
C ALA A 85 -3.68 1.14 -3.93
N MET A 86 -3.71 1.92 -2.84
CA MET A 86 -4.94 2.36 -2.16
C MET A 86 -4.99 3.86 -1.84
N TYR A 87 -4.05 4.65 -2.35
CA TYR A 87 -3.90 6.07 -1.99
C TYR A 87 -3.79 6.95 -3.22
N LEU A 88 -4.33 8.17 -3.11
CA LEU A 88 -4.12 9.26 -4.04
C LEU A 88 -3.29 10.35 -3.36
N PHE A 89 -2.45 11.03 -4.14
CA PHE A 89 -1.57 12.07 -3.62
C PHE A 89 -1.81 13.39 -4.37
N PRO A 90 -2.88 14.12 -4.02
CA PRO A 90 -3.20 15.38 -4.68
C PRO A 90 -2.16 16.46 -4.33
N ARG A 91 -1.75 17.23 -5.33
CA ARG A 91 -0.94 18.43 -5.20
C ARG A 91 -1.86 19.63 -5.01
N ILE A 92 -1.67 20.36 -3.92
CA ILE A 92 -2.39 21.60 -3.65
C ILE A 92 -1.49 22.79 -3.96
N LYS A 93 -1.97 23.71 -4.79
CA LYS A 93 -1.31 25.00 -5.07
C LYS A 93 -1.73 25.99 -3.99
N LEU A 94 -0.87 26.14 -2.99
CA LEU A 94 -1.09 27.09 -1.91
C LEU A 94 -0.83 28.53 -2.38
N LEU A 95 -1.67 29.47 -1.92
CA LEU A 95 -1.45 30.90 -2.10
C LEU A 95 -0.36 31.40 -1.14
N GLU A 96 0.37 32.45 -1.53
CA GLU A 96 1.46 33.00 -0.71
C GLU A 96 0.97 33.41 0.70
N LYS A 97 -0.23 33.98 0.79
CA LYS A 97 -0.87 34.31 2.08
C LYS A 97 -1.04 33.10 3.00
N ALA A 98 -1.39 31.94 2.44
CA ALA A 98 -1.54 30.70 3.20
C ALA A 98 -0.17 30.17 3.67
N ILE A 99 0.86 30.31 2.83
CA ILE A 99 2.24 29.96 3.17
C ILE A 99 2.77 30.87 4.29
N GLU A 100 2.55 32.19 4.20
CA GLU A 100 2.92 33.15 5.24
C GLU A 100 2.18 32.90 6.57
N ALA A 101 0.88 32.61 6.51
CA ALA A 101 0.10 32.26 7.70
C ALA A 101 0.61 30.97 8.36
N ALA A 102 0.92 29.93 7.57
CA ALA A 102 1.50 28.70 8.07
C ALA A 102 2.87 28.93 8.74
N LYS A 103 3.75 29.74 8.12
CA LYS A 103 5.05 30.12 8.71
C LYS A 103 4.88 30.79 10.07
N LYS A 104 3.93 31.74 10.19
CA LYS A 104 3.62 32.43 11.45
C LYS A 104 3.08 31.48 12.54
N ALA A 105 2.22 30.53 12.16
CA ALA A 105 1.67 29.53 13.07
C ALA A 105 2.71 28.48 13.52
N SER A 106 3.65 28.09 12.65
CA SER A 106 4.76 27.20 13.01
C SER A 106 5.79 27.87 13.92
N SER A 107 5.94 29.20 13.86
CA SER A 107 6.75 29.95 14.82
C SER A 107 6.11 30.09 16.21
N SER A 108 4.80 29.90 16.35
CA SER A 108 4.10 30.00 17.65
C SER A 108 3.99 28.68 18.43
N HIS A 109 4.45 27.55 17.86
CA HIS A 109 4.42 26.22 18.48
C HIS A 109 5.81 25.71 18.90
N ARG A 110 6.84 26.57 18.90
CA ARG A 110 8.14 26.28 19.53
C ARG A 110 8.11 26.76 20.98
N HIS A 111 7.39 26.03 21.82
CA HIS A 111 7.58 26.02 23.28
C HIS A 111 7.70 24.57 23.73
#